data_AF-A0A4R8W1P7-F1
#
_entry.id   AF-A0A4R8W1P7-F1
#
_cell.length_a   1.000
_cell.length_b   1.000
_cell.length_c   1.000
_cell.angle_alpha   90.00
_cell.angle_beta   90.00
_cell.angle_gamma   90.00
#
_symmetry.space_group_name_H-M   'P 1'
#
loop_
_entity.id
_entity.type
_entity.pdbx_description
1 polymer ?
#
loop_
_entity_poly.entity_id
_entity_poly.type
_entity_poly.pdbx_seq_one_letter_code
_entity_poly.pdbx_strand_id
1 'polypeptide(L)' 'MAISVRLSPEDEQRLEQLAARTGRSKTFYVREAIHEHLDDLEERYWADRVIREWEETGKKSKPADKLWAELGI' A
#
# COMPACT_ATOMS: atom_id res chain seq x y z
N MET A 1 6.87 6.08 -19.09
CA MET A 1 7.57 7.11 -18.28
C MET A 1 8.64 6.40 -17.46
N ALA A 2 9.83 6.99 -17.28
CA ALA A 2 10.91 6.40 -16.49
C ALA A 2 11.08 7.16 -15.17
N ILE A 3 11.22 6.43 -14.07
CA ILE A 3 11.49 6.96 -12.74
C ILE A 3 12.88 6.48 -12.33
N SER A 4 13.74 7.40 -11.87
CA SER A 4 15.05 7.07 -11.31
C SER A 4 14.97 7.07 -9.79
N VAL A 5 15.36 5.96 -9.17
CA VAL A 5 15.37 5.78 -7.71
C VAL A 5 16.78 5.42 -7.25
N ARG A 6 17.23 6.03 -6.14
CA ARG A 6 18.48 5.63 -5.49
C ARG A 6 18.18 4.53 -4.49
N LEU A 7 18.87 3.41 -4.63
CA LEU A 7 18.78 2.29 -3.69
C LEU A 7 19.94 2.32 -2.71
N SER A 8 19.74 1.72 -1.55
CA SER A 8 20.84 1.43 -0.64
C SER A 8 21.77 0.38 -1.28
N PRO A 9 23.07 0.35 -0.91
CA PRO A 9 23.99 -0.69 -1.40
C PRO A 9 23.50 -2.11 -1.09
N GLU A 10 22.82 -2.29 0.05
CA GLU A 10 22.27 -3.57 0.47
C GLU A 10 21.12 -4.02 -0.44
N ASP A 11 20.16 -3.13 -0.74
CA ASP A 11 19.02 -3.46 -1.60
C ASP A 11 19.48 -3.75 -3.04
N GLU A 12 20.46 -2.99 -3.54
CA GLU A 12 21.05 -3.26 -4.84
C GLU A 12 21.71 -4.65 -4.88
N GLN A 13 22.47 -5.01 -3.83
CA GLN A 13 23.09 -6.32 -3.73
C GLN A 13 22.05 -7.45 -3.66
N ARG A 14 20.95 -7.25 -2.94
CA ARG A 14 19.84 -8.22 -2.86
C ARG A 14 19.18 -8.42 -4.23
N LEU A 15 18.92 -7.34 -4.95
CA LEU A 15 18.35 -7.39 -6.31
C LEU A 15 19.30 -8.08 -7.30
N GLU A 16 20.61 -7.81 -7.21
CA GLU A 16 21.62 -8.45 -8.05
C GLU A 16 21.66 -9.96 -7.83
N GLN A 17 21.66 -10.41 -6.58
CA GLN A 17 21.64 -11.83 -6.24
C GLN A 17 20.34 -12.51 -6.71
N LEU A 18 19.19 -11.85 -6.53
CA LEU A 18 17.90 -12.38 -6.94
C LEU A 18 17.82 -12.51 -8.47
N ALA A 19 18.27 -11.49 -9.20
CA ALA A 19 18.39 -11.50 -10.65
C ALA A 19 19.28 -12.65 -11.15
N ALA A 20 20.47 -12.80 -10.56
CA ALA A 20 21.42 -13.85 -10.92
C ALA A 20 20.86 -15.26 -10.70
N ARG A 21 20.11 -15.49 -9.61
CA ARG A 21 19.53 -16.80 -9.29
C ARG A 21 18.38 -17.21 -10.19
N THR A 22 17.65 -16.24 -10.74
CA THR A 22 16.37 -16.47 -11.43
C THR A 22 16.44 -16.23 -12.93
N GLY A 23 17.54 -15.63 -13.42
CA GLY A 23 17.72 -15.26 -14.82
C GLY A 23 16.85 -14.07 -15.26
N ARG A 24 16.28 -13.31 -14.33
CA ARG A 24 15.48 -12.11 -14.60
C ARG A 24 16.30 -10.84 -14.33
N SER A 25 15.86 -9.70 -14.87
CA SER A 25 16.54 -8.42 -14.66
C SER A 25 16.18 -7.78 -13.32
N LYS A 26 17.07 -6.96 -12.76
CA LYS A 26 16.78 -6.16 -11.55
C LYS A 26 15.52 -5.31 -11.70
N THR A 27 15.31 -4.74 -12.89
CA THR A 27 14.13 -3.93 -13.20
C THR A 27 12.82 -4.73 -13.15
N PHE A 28 12.85 -6.03 -13.45
CA PHE A 28 11.68 -6.89 -13.27
C PHE A 28 11.26 -6.94 -11.79
N TYR A 29 12.21 -7.21 -10.90
CA TYR A 29 11.95 -7.31 -9.46
C TYR A 29 11.59 -5.97 -8.81
N VAL A 30 12.19 -4.86 -9.26
CA VAL A 30 11.77 -3.53 -8.79
C VAL A 30 10.31 -3.26 -9.17
N ARG A 31 9.89 -3.64 -10.39
CA ARG A 31 8.49 -3.47 -10.80
C ARG A 31 7.54 -4.38 -10.02
N GLU A 32 7.94 -5.62 -9.78
CA GLU A 32 7.17 -6.57 -8.97
C GLU A 32 6.99 -6.05 -7.53
N ALA A 33 8.08 -5.64 -6.88
CA ALA A 33 8.04 -5.09 -5.52
C ALA A 33 7.18 -3.82 -5.41
N ILE A 34 7.22 -2.95 -6.43
CA ILE A 34 6.33 -1.77 -6.47
C ILE A 34 4.87 -2.23 -6.57
N HIS A 35 4.57 -3.18 -7.46
CA HIS A 35 3.20 -3.63 -7.67
C HIS A 35 2.63 -4.31 -6.42
N GLU A 36 3.39 -5.19 -5.78
CA GLU A 36 2.98 -5.89 -4.55
C GLU A 36 2.76 -4.93 -3.38
N HIS A 37 3.48 -3.80 -3.33
CA HIS A 37 3.36 -2.84 -2.23
C HIS A 37 2.41 -1.68 -2.50
N LEU A 38 1.95 -1.51 -3.73
CA LEU A 38 1.12 -0.36 -4.10
C LEU A 38 -0.23 -0.39 -3.37
N ASP A 39 -0.87 -1.56 -3.33
CA ASP A 39 -2.17 -1.74 -2.69
C ASP A 39 -2.12 -1.40 -1.19
N ASP A 40 -1.07 -1.85 -0.48
CA ASP A 40 -0.85 -1.54 0.93
C ASP A 40 -0.68 -0.03 1.18
N LEU A 41 0.05 0.66 0.28
CA LEU A 41 0.26 2.10 0.37
C LEU A 41 -1.05 2.84 0.11
N GLU A 42 -1.80 2.44 -0.92
CA GLU A 42 -3.09 3.03 -1.24
C GLU A 42 -4.06 2.89 -0.08
N GLU A 43 -4.17 1.71 0.53
CA GLU A 43 -5.03 1.48 1.70
C GLU A 43 -4.61 2.35 2.88
N ARG A 44 -3.31 2.37 3.22
CA ARG A 44 -2.79 3.15 4.35
C ARG A 44 -3.13 4.64 4.21
N TYR A 45 -2.87 5.22 3.04
CA TYR A 45 -3.13 6.63 2.82
C TYR A 45 -4.62 6.95 2.62
N TRP A 46 -5.41 5.99 2.13
CA TRP A 46 -6.86 6.14 2.01
C TRP A 46 -7.55 6.10 3.37
N ALA A 47 -7.19 5.16 4.26
CA ALA A 47 -7.78 5.05 5.59
C ALA A 47 -7.58 6.33 6.41
N ASP A 48 -6.35 6.86 6.44
CA ASP A 48 -6.02 8.11 7.13
C ASP A 48 -6.84 9.29 6.57
N ARG A 49 -7.02 9.33 5.25
CA ARG A 49 -7.81 10.37 4.60
C ARG A 49 -9.29 10.26 4.95
N VAL A 50 -9.87 9.06 4.88
CA VAL A 50 -11.29 8.81 5.18
C VAL A 50 -11.62 9.19 6.62
N ILE A 51 -10.75 8.84 7.57
CA ILE A 51 -10.96 9.20 8.98
C ILE A 51 -10.93 10.72 9.16
N ARG A 52 -9.94 11.41 8.57
CA ARG A 52 -9.85 12.88 8.64
C ARG A 52 -11.08 13.56 8.04
N GLU A 53 -11.46 13.16 6.82
CA GLU A 53 -12.65 13.72 6.17
C GLU A 53 -13.92 13.47 7.01
N TRP A 54 -14.04 12.30 7.64
CA TRP A 54 -15.15 11.99 8.53
C TRP A 54 -15.16 12.86 9.81
N GLU A 55 -14.01 13.04 10.45
CA GLU A 55 -13.85 13.90 11.64
C GLU A 55 -14.22 15.36 11.33
N GLU A 56 -13.82 15.87 10.15
CA GLU A 56 -14.17 17.21 9.67
C GLU A 56 -15.69 17.42 9.51
N THR A 57 -16.47 16.36 9.26
CA THR A 57 -17.94 16.47 9.20
C THR A 57 -18.59 16.70 10.57
N GLY A 58 -17.86 16.49 11.67
CA GLY A 58 -18.38 16.62 13.04
C GLY A 58 -19.47 15.61 13.40
N LYS A 59 -19.74 14.61 12.56
CA LYS A 59 -20.75 13.58 12.80
C LYS A 59 -20.25 12.62 13.90
N LYS A 60 -21.16 12.17 14.77
CA LYS A 60 -20.85 11.15 15.76
C LYS A 60 -20.94 9.76 15.14
N SER A 61 -20.01 8.87 15.49
CA SER A 61 -20.12 7.47 15.12
C SER A 61 -21.30 6.85 15.85
N LYS A 62 -21.94 5.88 15.20
CA LYS A 62 -22.99 5.07 15.80
C LYS A 62 -22.41 3.70 16.16
N PRO A 63 -22.78 3.12 17.31
CA PRO A 63 -22.46 1.74 17.65
C PRO A 63 -22.95 0.78 16.56
N ALA A 64 -22.15 -0.25 16.24
CA ALA A 64 -22.42 -1.17 15.15
C ALA A 64 -23.72 -1.98 15.39
N ASP A 65 -24.00 -2.39 16.63
CA ASP A 65 -25.24 -3.07 17.04
C ASP A 65 -26.50 -2.25 16.69
N LYS A 66 -26.45 -0.92 16.89
CA LYS A 66 -27.55 -0.02 16.54
C LYS A 66 -27.74 0.09 15.04
N LEU A 67 -26.65 0.12 14.27
CA LEU A 67 -26.69 0.16 12.82
C LEU A 67 -27.24 -1.15 12.23
N TRP A 68 -26.80 -2.30 12.74
CA TRP A 68 -27.27 -3.61 12.25
C TRP A 68 -28.76 -3.81 12.51
N ALA A 69 -29.23 -3.45 13.70
CA ALA A 69 -30.66 -3.46 14.02
C ALA A 69 -31.50 -2.57 13.08
N GLU A 70 -30.97 -1.41 12.65
CA GLU A 70 -31.61 -0.52 11.67
C GLU A 70 -31.64 -1.13 10.26
N LEU A 71 -30.58 -1.85 9.88
CA LEU A 71 -30.43 -2.48 8.56
C LEU A 71 -31.09 -3.87 8.44
N GLY A 72 -31.52 -4.47 9.54
CA GLY A 72 -32.20 -5.76 9.56
C GLY A 72 -31.28 -6.95 9.27
N ILE A 73 -29.99 -6.83 9.60
CA ILE A 73 -28.96 -7.87 9.50
C ILE A 73 -28.43 -8.26 10.88
#